data_AF-A0A951DYW2-F1
#
_entry.id   AF-A0A951DYW2-F1
#
_cell.length_a   1.000
_cell.length_b   1.000
_cell.length_c   1.000
_cell.angle_alpha   90.00
_cell.angle_beta   90.00
_cell.angle_gamma   90.00
#
_symmetry.space_group_name_H-M   'P 1'
#
loop_
_entity.id
_entity.type
_entity.pdbx_description
1 polymer ?
#
loop_
_entity_poly.entity_id
_entity_poly.type
_entity_poly.pdbx_seq_one_letter_code
_entity_poly.pdbx_strand_id
1 'polypeptide(L)'
;AEGPASERALLDVAAAKVRVGEAASSGAAIAHQVHGAMGFTYEHSLHHSTRRLWAWREEFGNEALWAERLGRLIAEHGADELWPFLTQGT
;
A
#
# COMPACT_ATOMS: atom_id res chain seq x y z
N ALA A 1 -11.11 24.58 -2.69
CA ALA A 1 -10.00 24.30 -3.62
C ALA A 1 -8.88 23.73 -2.78
N GLU A 2 -8.60 22.45 -2.94
CA GLU A 2 -7.43 21.81 -2.34
C GLU A 2 -6.18 22.32 -3.09
N GLY A 3 -5.12 22.66 -2.36
CA GLY A 3 -3.91 23.25 -2.93
C GLY A 3 -2.91 22.19 -3.43
N PRO A 4 -1.81 22.59 -4.08
CA PRO A 4 -0.79 21.66 -4.57
C PRO A 4 -0.17 20.78 -3.47
N ALA A 5 -0.12 21.28 -2.22
CA ALA A 5 0.34 20.52 -1.07
C ALA A 5 -0.59 19.35 -0.68
N SER A 6 -1.91 19.48 -0.87
CA SER A 6 -2.84 18.38 -0.62
C SER A 6 -2.81 17.33 -1.71
N GLU A 7 -2.55 17.71 -2.96
CA GLU A 7 -2.40 16.76 -4.06
C GLU A 7 -1.14 15.91 -3.93
N ARG A 8 0.00 16.51 -3.57
CA ARG A 8 1.22 15.73 -3.26
C ARG A 8 0.96 14.75 -2.11
N ALA A 9 0.30 15.19 -1.04
CA ALA A 9 -0.05 14.33 0.07
C ALA A 9 -0.94 13.14 -0.36
N LEU A 10 -1.89 13.36 -1.27
CA LEU A 10 -2.74 12.29 -1.81
C LEU A 10 -1.93 11.27 -2.63
N LEU A 11 -0.97 11.73 -3.43
CA LEU A 11 -0.08 10.85 -4.20
C LEU A 11 0.81 10.02 -3.28
N ASP A 12 1.41 10.64 -2.26
CA ASP A 12 2.24 9.94 -1.27
C ASP A 12 1.42 8.91 -0.48
N VAL A 13 0.19 9.24 -0.08
CA VAL A 13 -0.74 8.32 0.59
C VAL A 13 -1.12 7.16 -0.34
N ALA A 14 -1.44 7.44 -1.60
CA ALA A 14 -1.81 6.41 -2.58
C ALA A 14 -0.63 5.43 -2.81
N ALA A 15 0.57 5.97 -3.06
CA ALA A 15 1.78 5.17 -3.23
C ALA A 15 2.08 4.33 -1.99
N ALA A 16 2.01 4.93 -0.80
CA ALA A 16 2.19 4.22 0.46
C ALA A 16 1.17 3.09 0.63
N LYS A 17 -0.13 3.36 0.41
CA LYS A 17 -1.21 2.39 0.56
C LYS A 17 -1.06 1.18 -0.36
N VAL A 18 -0.68 1.40 -1.62
CA VAL A 18 -0.37 0.31 -2.56
C VAL A 18 0.81 -0.52 -2.05
N ARG A 19 1.94 0.13 -1.73
CA ARG A 19 3.17 -0.57 -1.36
C ARG A 19 3.05 -1.35 -0.06
N VAL A 20 2.41 -0.79 0.96
CA VAL A 20 2.22 -1.48 2.25
C VAL A 20 1.21 -2.62 2.14
N GLY A 21 0.17 -2.49 1.31
CA GLY A 21 -0.82 -3.55 1.09
C GLY A 21 -0.23 -4.79 0.40
N GLU A 22 0.57 -4.57 -0.65
CA GLU A 22 1.32 -5.65 -1.33
C GLU A 22 2.31 -6.32 -0.37
N ALA A 23 3.06 -5.52 0.39
CA ALA A 23 4.03 -6.02 1.36
C ALA A 23 3.37 -6.84 2.49
N ALA A 24 2.15 -6.47 2.90
CA ALA A 24 1.39 -7.21 3.91
C ALA A 24 1.13 -8.66 3.48
N SER A 25 0.74 -8.88 2.22
CA SER A 25 0.53 -10.21 1.66
C SER A 25 1.81 -11.03 1.59
N SER A 26 2.88 -10.45 1.01
CA SER A 26 4.17 -11.14 0.90
C SER A 26 4.78 -11.45 2.28
N GLY A 27 4.75 -10.49 3.21
CA GLY A 27 5.28 -10.65 4.56
C GLY A 27 4.53 -11.72 5.36
N ALA A 28 3.20 -11.75 5.28
CA ALA A 28 2.39 -12.80 5.89
C ALA A 28 2.75 -14.19 5.33
N ALA A 29 2.90 -14.31 4.01
CA ALA A 29 3.26 -15.57 3.36
C ALA A 29 4.64 -16.09 3.82
N ILE A 30 5.65 -15.22 3.83
CA ILE A 30 7.01 -15.58 4.26
C ILE A 30 7.01 -16.04 5.73
N ALA A 31 6.34 -15.28 6.61
CA ALA A 31 6.28 -15.64 8.02
C ALA A 31 5.59 -17.00 8.23
N HIS A 32 4.48 -17.27 7.54
CA HIS A 32 3.81 -18.56 7.61
C HIS A 32 4.67 -19.71 7.07
N GLN A 33 5.48 -19.48 6.04
CA GLN A 33 6.43 -20.49 5.55
C GLN A 33 7.50 -20.86 6.59
N VAL A 34 7.99 -19.89 7.37
CA VAL A 34 8.99 -20.13 8.43
C VAL A 34 8.40 -20.91 9.61
N HIS A 35 7.17 -20.59 10.02
CA HIS A 35 6.54 -21.17 11.20
C HIS A 35 5.73 -22.45 10.92
N GLY A 36 5.42 -22.75 9.66
CA GLY A 36 4.62 -23.90 9.27
C GLY A 36 3.20 -23.87 9.87
N ALA A 37 2.63 -25.05 10.14
CA ALA A 37 1.27 -25.16 10.68
C ALA A 37 1.09 -24.47 12.05
N MET A 38 2.15 -24.36 12.86
CA MET A 38 2.11 -23.62 14.13
C MET A 38 1.80 -22.14 13.93
N GLY A 39 2.24 -21.55 12.80
CA GLY A 39 1.97 -20.16 12.48
C GLY A 39 0.47 -19.83 12.31
N PHE A 40 -0.35 -20.85 12.02
CA PHE A 40 -1.79 -20.72 11.82
C PHE A 40 -2.64 -21.00 13.06
N THR A 41 -2.06 -21.55 14.13
CA THR A 41 -2.82 -21.84 15.35
C THR A 41 -3.15 -20.55 16.10
N TYR A 42 -4.26 -20.55 16.85
CA TYR A 42 -4.73 -19.37 17.56
C TYR A 42 -3.73 -18.89 18.63
N GLU A 43 -2.99 -19.82 19.21
CA GLU A 43 -2.03 -19.58 20.28
C GLU A 43 -0.78 -18.85 19.79
N HIS A 44 -0.48 -18.90 18.49
CA HIS A 44 0.70 -18.27 17.94
C HIS A 44 0.40 -16.82 17.52
N SER A 45 1.20 -15.88 17.99
CA SER A 45 1.03 -14.44 17.72
C SER A 45 0.98 -14.09 16.23
N LEU A 46 1.63 -14.90 15.38
CA LEU A 46 1.60 -14.75 13.93
C LEU A 46 0.17 -14.78 13.36
N HIS A 47 -0.68 -15.69 13.83
CA HIS A 47 -2.06 -15.81 13.35
C HIS A 47 -2.83 -14.49 13.52
N HIS A 48 -2.69 -13.85 14.68
CA HIS A 48 -3.35 -12.58 14.98
C HIS A 48 -2.80 -11.44 14.10
N SER A 49 -1.48 -11.35 13.97
CA SER A 49 -0.82 -10.31 13.18
C SER A 49 -1.19 -10.42 11.70
N THR A 50 -1.16 -11.62 11.11
CA THR A 50 -1.47 -11.79 9.68
C THR A 50 -2.94 -11.57 9.36
N ARG A 51 -3.86 -11.90 10.28
CA ARG A 51 -5.29 -11.56 10.11
C ARG A 51 -5.54 -10.06 10.11
N ARG A 52 -4.85 -9.31 10.98
CA ARG A 52 -4.94 -7.83 10.97
C ARG A 52 -4.34 -7.25 9.70
N LEU A 53 -3.20 -7.76 9.23
CA LEU A 53 -2.61 -7.35 7.96
C LEU A 53 -3.57 -7.55 6.79
N TRP A 54 -4.29 -8.68 6.73
CA TRP A 54 -5.29 -8.94 5.70
C TRP A 54 -6.53 -8.05 5.79
N ALA A 55 -6.97 -7.69 7.00
CA ALA A 55 -8.06 -6.73 7.16
C ALA A 55 -7.62 -5.32 6.71
N TRP A 56 -6.49 -4.85 7.23
CA TRP A 56 -5.99 -3.49 6.98
C TRP A 56 -5.64 -3.21 5.53
N ARG A 57 -5.17 -4.21 4.77
CA ARG A 57 -4.90 -4.03 3.33
C ARG A 57 -6.18 -3.72 2.54
N GLU A 58 -7.32 -4.31 2.90
CA GLU A 58 -8.61 -4.07 2.24
C GLU A 58 -9.36 -2.83 2.78
N GLU A 59 -9.04 -2.38 3.99
CA GLU A 59 -9.66 -1.18 4.58
C GLU A 59 -9.26 0.10 3.84
N PHE A 60 -10.21 1.04 3.71
CA PHE A 60 -10.05 2.33 3.02
C PHE A 60 -9.66 2.22 1.54
N GLY A 61 -10.07 1.14 0.88
CA GLY A 61 -9.75 0.86 -0.52
C GLY A 61 -8.47 0.04 -0.65
N ASN A 62 -8.50 -0.94 -1.55
CA ASN A 62 -7.40 -1.86 -1.77
C ASN A 62 -6.34 -1.28 -2.74
N GLU A 63 -5.27 -2.05 -2.95
CA GLU A 63 -4.12 -1.63 -3.74
C GLU A 63 -4.52 -1.33 -5.19
N ALA A 64 -5.42 -2.10 -5.78
CA ALA A 64 -5.89 -1.88 -7.15
C ALA A 64 -6.59 -0.52 -7.29
N LEU A 65 -7.49 -0.20 -6.36
CA LEU A 65 -8.20 1.09 -6.34
C LEU A 65 -7.22 2.27 -6.20
N TRP A 66 -6.25 2.16 -5.29
CA TRP A 66 -5.28 3.24 -5.07
C TRP A 66 -4.27 3.37 -6.21
N ALA A 67 -3.85 2.26 -6.83
CA ALA A 67 -3.00 2.26 -8.01
C ALA A 67 -3.70 2.92 -9.21
N GLU A 68 -4.99 2.64 -9.42
CA GLU A 68 -5.78 3.30 -10.47
C GLU A 68 -5.91 4.81 -10.23
N ARG A 69 -6.18 5.23 -8.98
CA ARG A 69 -6.25 6.65 -8.61
C ARG A 69 -4.92 7.36 -8.81
N LEU A 70 -3.83 6.76 -8.34
CA LEU A 70 -2.47 7.28 -8.53
C LEU A 70 -2.14 7.44 -10.01
N GLY A 71 -2.43 6.41 -10.82
CA GLY A 71 -2.20 6.45 -12.26
C GLY A 71 -3.00 7.54 -12.96
N ARG A 72 -4.26 7.76 -12.57
CA ARG A 72 -5.12 8.80 -13.14
C ARG A 72 -4.59 10.21 -12.83
N LEU A 73 -4.25 10.46 -11.57
CA LEU A 73 -3.69 11.76 -11.15
C LEU A 73 -2.41 12.09 -11.92
N ILE A 74 -1.50 11.12 -12.06
CA ILE A 74 -0.27 11.30 -12.85
C ILE A 74 -0.60 11.53 -14.34
N ALA A 75 -1.52 10.76 -14.91
CA ALA A 75 -1.88 10.88 -16.33
C ALA A 75 -2.50 12.24 -16.68
N GLU A 76 -3.23 12.87 -15.75
CA GLU A 76 -3.81 14.21 -15.92
C GLU A 76 -2.76 15.32 -16.07
N HIS A 77 -1.57 15.14 -15.48
CA HIS A 77 -0.45 16.10 -15.56
C HIS A 77 0.39 15.96 -16.84
N GLY A 78 0.24 14.84 -17.56
CA GLY A 78 1.03 14.53 -18.76
C GLY A 78 2.38 13.88 -18.44
N ALA A 79 2.95 13.22 -19.46
CA ALA A 79 4.14 12.38 -19.29
C ALA A 79 5.40 13.17 -18.88
N ASP A 80 5.53 14.42 -19.31
CA ASP A 80 6.71 15.24 -19.06
C ASP A 80 6.86 15.64 -17.58
N GLU A 81 5.74 15.72 -16.84
CA GLU A 81 5.71 16.10 -15.43
C GLU A 81 6.00 14.93 -14.48
N LEU A 82 5.97 13.68 -14.96
CA LEU A 82 6.17 12.49 -14.13
C LEU A 82 7.56 12.45 -13.48
N TRP A 83 8.62 12.63 -14.27
CA TRP A 83 9.99 12.52 -13.75
C TRP A 83 10.37 13.66 -12.79
N PRO A 84 10.07 14.94 -13.10
CA PRO A 84 10.20 16.02 -12.13
C PRO A 84 9.46 15.74 -10.83
N PHE A 85 8.23 15.24 -10.90
CA PHE A 85 7.44 14.93 -9.71
C PHE A 85 8.08 13.86 -8.82
N LEU A 86 8.58 12.77 -9.41
CA LEU A 86 9.22 11.66 -8.65
C LEU A 86 10.56 12.05 -8.02
N THR A 87 11.29 12.96 -8.65
CA THR A 87 12.66 13.32 -8.24
C THR A 87 12.73 14.56 -7.35
N GLN A 88 11.67 15.36 -7.29
CA GLN A 88 11.51 16.39 -6.27
C GLN A 88 11.25 15.70 -4.92
N GLY A 89 12.35 15.52 -4.17
CA GLY A 89 12.35 14.94 -2.82
C GLY A 89 11.45 15.73 -1.86
N THR A 90 10.96 15.03 -0.84
CA THR A 90 10.22 15.58 0.32
C THR A 90 11.05 16.59 1.11
#